data_AF-A0AAW2NK89-F1
#
_entry.id   AF-A0AAW2NK89-F1
#
_cell.length_a   1.000
_cell.length_b   1.000
_cell.length_c   1.000
_cell.angle_alpha   90.00
_cell.angle_beta   90.00
_cell.angle_gamma   90.00
#
_symmetry.space_group_name_H-M   'P 1'
#
loop_
_entity.id
_entity.type
_entity.pdbx_description
1 polymer ?
#
loop_
_entity_poly.entity_id
_entity_poly.type
_entity_poly.pdbx_seq_one_letter_code
_entity_poly.pdbx_strand_id
1 'polypeptide(L)' 'MVNLDGKLCVVWEGKGNGKEVDIMCAEIDVKRDVDGGLRGTILRLDVILVVPKGASISHCLAVEF' A
#
# COMPACT_ATOMS: atom_id res chain seq x y z
N MET A 1 4.86 -2.34 2.97
CA MET A 1 5.26 -1.64 1.74
C MET A 1 6.01 -2.63 0.86
N VAL A 2 5.73 -2.67 -0.44
CA VAL A 2 6.38 -3.62 -1.37
C VAL A 2 6.61 -2.95 -2.73
N ASN A 3 7.67 -3.34 -3.43
CA ASN A 3 7.82 -3.03 -4.85
C ASN A 3 6.96 -4.02 -5.65
N LEU A 4 6.00 -3.50 -6.40
CA LEU A 4 5.15 -4.26 -7.30
C LEU A 4 5.33 -3.71 -8.71
N ASP A 5 6.03 -4.47 -9.55
CA ASP A 5 6.26 -4.11 -10.96
C ASP A 5 6.87 -2.70 -11.13
N GLY A 6 7.89 -2.39 -10.32
CA GLY A 6 8.57 -1.08 -10.34
C GLY A 6 7.80 0.06 -9.66
N LYS A 7 6.59 -0.20 -9.16
CA LYS A 7 5.78 0.75 -8.40
C LYS A 7 5.87 0.48 -6.91
N LEU A 8 5.70 1.54 -6.13
CA LEU A 8 5.62 1.43 -4.68
C LEU A 8 4.17 1.20 -4.26
N CYS A 9 3.91 0.04 -3.64
CA CYS A 9 2.60 -0.25 -3.06
C CYS A 9 2.64 -0.10 -1.53
N VAL A 10 1.72 0.71 -1.00
CA VAL A 10 1.52 0.92 0.43
C VAL A 10 0.14 0.42 0.80
N VAL A 11 0.07 -0.43 1.83
CA VAL A 11 -1.18 -1.01 2.32
C VAL A 11 -1.33 -0.65 3.80
N TRP A 12 -2.53 -0.23 4.21
CA TRP A 12 -2.80 0.17 5.60
C TRP A 12 -4.27 -0.04 5.97
N GLU A 13 -4.54 0.03 7.28
CA GLU A 13 -5.89 -0.03 7.85
C GLU A 13 -6.59 1.33 7.75
N GLY A 14 -7.77 1.36 7.14
CA GLY A 14 -8.64 2.52 6.95
C GLY A 14 -9.62 2.75 8.10
N LYS A 15 -10.57 3.68 7.91
CA LYS A 15 -11.46 4.14 9.00
C LYS A 15 -12.61 3.15 9.30
N GLY A 16 -13.01 2.30 8.34
CA GLY A 16 -14.00 1.24 8.52
C GLY A 16 -15.36 1.70 9.06
N ASN A 17 -16.20 0.76 9.49
CA ASN A 17 -17.55 1.01 10.03
C ASN A 17 -17.74 0.61 11.50
N GLY A 18 -16.64 0.26 12.19
CA GLY A 18 -16.64 -0.11 13.62
C GLY A 18 -16.75 -1.61 13.90
N LYS A 19 -17.31 -2.40 12.98
CA LYS A 19 -17.23 -3.88 13.00
C LYS A 19 -16.18 -4.42 12.05
N GLU A 20 -15.97 -3.69 10.96
CA GLU A 20 -15.01 -4.00 9.91
C GLU A 20 -14.01 -2.85 9.76
N VAL A 21 -12.87 -3.17 9.17
CA VAL A 21 -11.84 -2.23 8.77
C VAL A 21 -11.57 -2.39 7.27
N ASP A 22 -11.45 -1.27 6.58
CA ASP A 22 -11.05 -1.25 5.18
C ASP A 22 -9.53 -1.46 5.11
N ILE A 23 -9.09 -2.32 4.19
CA ILE A 23 -7.68 -2.41 3.82
C ILE A 23 -7.50 -1.52 2.60
N MET A 24 -6.82 -0.41 2.83
CA MET A 24 -6.52 0.59 1.81
C MET A 24 -5.23 0.22 1.08
N CYS A 25 -5.16 0.51 -0.21
CA CYS A 25 -3.94 0.43 -0.99
C CYS A 25 -3.71 1.71 -1.79
N ALA A 26 -2.46 2.19 -1.79
CA ALA A 26 -1.97 3.20 -2.71
C ALA A 26 -0.89 2.60 -3.60
N GLU A 27 -1.08 2.70 -4.92
CA GLU A 27 -0.03 2.49 -5.91
C GLU A 27 0.62 3.82 -6.24
N ILE A 28 1.94 3.90 -6.07
CA ILE A 28 2.71 5.13 -6.22
C ILE A 28 3.79 4.90 -7.27
N ASP A 29 3.76 5.71 -8.33
CA ASP A 29 4.88 5.86 -9.26
C ASP A 29 5.97 6.68 -8.59
N VAL A 30 7.17 6.11 -8.45
CA VAL A 30 8.30 6.75 -7.78
C VAL A 30 9.38 7.06 -8.80
N LYS A 31 9.72 8.33 -8.91
CA LYS A 31 10.77 8.82 -9.82
C LYS A 31 11.86 9.51 -9.03
N ARG A 32 13.10 9.39 -9.51
CA ARG A 32 14.20 10.21 -9.04
C ARG A 32 14.18 11.54 -9.79
N ASP A 33 14.29 12.64 -9.07
CA ASP A 33 14.44 13.96 -9.67
C ASP A 33 15.89 14.23 -10.10
N VAL A 34 16.11 15.37 -10.75
CA VAL A 34 17.43 15.77 -11.28
C VAL A 34 18.45 16.02 -10.15
N ASP A 35 17.98 16.40 -8.97
CA ASP A 35 18.80 16.70 -7.79
C ASP A 35 19.05 15.44 -6.94
N GLY A 36 18.58 14.28 -7.39
CA GLY A 36 18.74 13.00 -6.72
C GLY A 36 17.69 12.70 -5.63
N GLY A 37 16.74 13.61 -5.40
CA GLY A 37 15.57 13.39 -4.56
C GLY A 37 14.56 12.41 -5.18
N LEU A 38 13.54 12.06 -4.40
CA LEU A 38 12.47 11.15 -4.82
C LEU A 38 11.14 11.89 -4.86
N ARG A 39 10.40 11.72 -5.95
CA ARG A 39 9.03 12.22 -6.11
C ARG A 39 8.08 11.06 -6.36
N GLY A 40 7.01 11.01 -5.58
CA GLY A 40 5.91 10.05 -5.74
C GLY A 40 4.70 10.68 -6.43
N THR A 41 4.02 9.92 -7.29
CA THR A 41 2.68 10.25 -7.81
C THR A 41 1.74 9.10 -7.50
N ILE A 42 0.63 9.38 -6.80
CA ILE A 42 -0.39 8.37 -6.53
C ILE A 42 -1.11 8.06 -7.86
N LEU A 43 -0.99 6.82 -8.32
CA LEU A 43 -1.69 6.32 -9.51
C LEU A 43 -3.07 5.77 -9.16
N ARG A 44 -3.16 5.08 -8.01
CA ARG A 44 -4.38 4.49 -7.49
C ARG A 44 -4.44 4.66 -5.98
N LEU A 45 -5.63 4.93 -5.46
CA LEU A 45 -5.97 4.91 -4.05
C LEU A 45 -7.35 4.26 -3.92
N ASP A 46 -7.42 3.11 -3.27
CA ASP A 46 -8.67 2.32 -3.22
C ASP A 46 -8.75 1.41 -2.00
N VAL A 47 -9.96 0.94 -1.69
CA VAL A 47 -10.21 -0.17 -0.76
C VAL A 47 -10.03 -1.47 -1.53
N ILE A 48 -9.05 -2.30 -1.13
CA ILE A 48 -8.77 -3.58 -1.79
C ILE A 48 -9.41 -4.77 -1.07
N LEU A 49 -9.78 -4.60 0.21
CA LEU A 49 -10.42 -5.63 1.02
C LEU A 49 -11.15 -4.97 2.19
N VAL A 50 -12.24 -5.58 2.65
CA VAL A 50 -12.91 -5.23 3.91
C VAL A 50 -12.81 -6.45 4.81
N VAL A 51 -12.28 -6.28 6.03
CA VAL A 51 -12.03 -7.39 6.96
C VAL A 51 -12.66 -7.13 8.33
N PRO A 52 -12.97 -8.18 9.11
CA PRO A 52 -13.42 -8.02 10.49
C PRO A 52 -12.41 -7.25 11.33
N LYS A 53 -12.91 -6.43 12.23
CA LYS A 53 -12.07 -5.71 13.21
C LYS A 53 -11.26 -6.71 14.02
N GLY A 54 -9.97 -6.43 14.17
CA GLY A 54 -9.01 -7.32 14.84
C GLY A 54 -8.18 -8.19 13.90
N ALA A 55 -8.45 -8.16 12.59
CA ALA A 55 -7.49 -8.62 11.60
C ALA A 55 -6.21 -7.76 11.62
N SER A 56 -5.09 -8.32 11.17
CA SER A 56 -3.81 -7.63 11.09
C SER A 56 -3.15 -7.85 9.72
N ILE A 57 -2.45 -6.81 9.24
CA ILE A 57 -1.64 -6.90 8.03
C ILE A 57 -0.29 -7.51 8.42
N SER A 58 -0.03 -8.75 7.97
CA SER A 58 1.29 -9.36 8.08
C SER A 58 2.07 -9.15 6.79
N HIS A 59 3.22 -8.50 6.87
CA HIS A 59 4.16 -8.42 5.75
C HIS A 59 4.93 -9.73 5.65
N CYS A 60 4.40 -10.70 4.91
CA CYS A 60 5.17 -11.85 4.48
C CYS A 60 6.15 -11.39 3.39
N LEU A 61 7.39 -11.06 3.75
CA LEU A 61 8.50 -11.02 2.80
C LEU A 61 8.72 -12.47 2.33
N ALA A 62 7.96 -12.91 1.33
CA ALA A 62 8.28 -14.13 0.62
C ALA A 62 9.60 -13.89 -0.12
N VAL A 63 10.58 -14.75 0.19
CA VAL A 63 11.95 -14.75 -0.29
C VAL A 63 12.00 -14.72 -1.81
N GLU A 64 13.00 -14.03 -2.34
CA GLU A 64 13.39 -13.89 -3.75
C GLU A 64 13.17 -15.18 -4.58
N PHE A 65 12.62 -15.03 -5.79
CA PHE A 65 12.69 -16.03 -6.85
C PHE A 65 13.76 -15.63 -7.87
#